data_AF-T1L059-F1
#
_entry.id   AF-T1L059-F1
#
_cell.length_a   1.000
_cell.length_b   1.000
_cell.length_c   1.000
_cell.angle_alpha   90.00
_cell.angle_beta   90.00
_cell.angle_gamma   90.00
#
_symmetry.space_group_name_H-M   'P 1'
#
loop_
_entity.id
_entity.type
_entity.pdbx_description
1 polymer ?
#
loop_
_entity_poly.entity_id
_entity_poly.type
_entity_poly.pdbx_seq_one_letter_code
_entity_poly.pdbx_strand_id
1 'polypeptide(L)' 'MVYRPSCQDFGRCFEDEMIDGEAFLLLNQTDLVTHLGIKLGPAVRIYNSILVIRDNIEA' A
#
# COMPACT_ATOMS: atom_id res chain seq x y z
N MET A 1 12.88 -3.72 21.53
CA MET A 1 12.11 -2.60 20.94
C MET A 1 11.61 -3.05 19.58
N VAL A 2 10.29 -3.17 19.39
CA VAL A 2 9.71 -3.51 18.08
C VAL A 2 9.30 -2.20 17.42
N TYR A 3 10.06 -1.75 16.42
CA TYR A 3 9.71 -0.58 15.62
C TYR A 3 8.44 -0.91 14.80
N ARG A 4 7.31 -0.28 15.13
CA ARG A 4 6.10 -0.29 14.30
C ARG A 4 6.17 0.93 13.38
N PRO A 5 6.26 0.74 12.06
CA PRO A 5 6.20 1.86 11.13
C PRO A 5 4.86 2.58 11.30
N SER A 6 4.90 3.90 11.34
CA SER A 6 3.72 4.75 11.35
C SER A 6 3.11 4.82 9.95
N CYS A 7 1.83 5.19 9.84
CA CYS A 7 1.20 5.41 8.54
C CYS A 7 1.92 6.49 7.70
N GLN A 8 2.60 7.44 8.36
CA GLN A 8 3.39 8.47 7.69
C GLN A 8 4.62 7.89 6.97
N ASP A 9 5.21 6.83 7.51
CA ASP A 9 6.36 6.17 6.88
C ASP A 9 5.96 5.48 5.56
N PHE A 10 4.77 4.87 5.53
CA PHE A 10 4.24 4.26 4.31
C PHE A 10 3.75 5.31 3.30
N GLY A 11 3.17 6.42 3.77
CA GLY A 11 2.71 7.52 2.92
C GLY A 11 3.82 8.08 2.04
N ARG A 12 5.03 8.27 2.60
CA ARG A 12 6.19 8.77 1.84
C ARG A 12 6.62 7.81 0.73
N CYS A 13 6.55 6.49 0.94
CA CYS A 13 6.90 5.54 -0.12
C CYS A 13 6.03 5.69 -1.37
N PHE A 14 4.74 6.03 -1.21
CA PHE A 14 3.87 6.28 -2.36
C PHE A 14 4.19 7.61 -3.05
N GLU A 15 4.56 8.65 -2.29
CA GLU A 15 4.97 9.95 -2.84
C GLU A 15 6.30 9.86 -3.59
N ASP A 16 7.30 9.19 -3.02
CA ASP A 16 8.63 9.01 -3.61
C ASP A 16 8.57 8.24 -4.94
N GLU A 17 7.70 7.22 -5.02
CA GLU A 17 7.46 6.42 -6.23
C GLU A 17 6.41 7.03 -7.18
N MET A 18 5.96 8.25 -6.91
CA MET A 18 4.97 9.00 -7.70
C MET A 18 3.66 8.22 -7.94
N ILE A 19 3.22 7.47 -6.93
CA ILE A 19 2.00 6.67 -6.98
C ILE A 19 0.81 7.59 -6.70
N ASP A 20 0.04 7.89 -7.74
CA ASP A 20 -1.23 8.59 -7.66
C ASP A 20 -2.40 7.66 -7.31
N GLY A 21 -3.62 8.20 -7.27
CA GLY A 21 -4.81 7.43 -6.90
C GLY A 21 -5.12 6.27 -7.85
N GLU A 22 -4.89 6.43 -9.15
CA GLU A 22 -5.16 5.37 -10.13
C GLU A 22 -4.09 4.28 -10.05
N ALA A 23 -2.81 4.66 -10.00
CA ALA A 23 -1.70 3.74 -9.80
C ALA A 23 -1.82 2.99 -8.46
N PHE A 24 -2.25 3.67 -7.39
CA PHE A 24 -2.51 3.05 -6.09
C PHE A 24 -3.55 1.94 -6.18
N LEU A 25 -4.61 2.15 -6.96
CA LEU A 25 -5.63 1.15 -7.22
C LEU A 25 -5.17 0.03 -8.14
N LEU A 26 -3.99 0.10 -8.77
CA LEU A 26 -3.43 -1.00 -9.57
C LEU A 26 -2.43 -1.86 -8.80
N LEU A 27 -1.93 -1.36 -7.67
CA LEU A 27 -0.99 -2.08 -6.82
C LEU A 27 -1.53 -3.45 -6.38
N ASN A 28 -0.71 -4.47 -6.55
CA ASN A 28 -0.93 -5.79 -5.99
C ASN A 28 -0.05 -6.00 -4.73
N GLN A 29 -0.31 -7.09 -3.97
CA GLN A 29 0.46 -7.37 -2.76
C GLN A 29 1.96 -7.55 -3.03
N THR A 30 2.33 -8.14 -4.17
CA THR A 30 3.73 -8.34 -4.58
C THR A 30 4.41 -6.99 -4.80
N ASP A 31 3.76 -6.01 -5.42
CA ASP A 31 4.33 -4.68 -5.65
C ASP A 31 4.67 -3.98 -4.33
N LEU A 32 3.78 -4.08 -3.34
CA LEU A 32 4.02 -3.53 -1.99
C LEU A 32 5.28 -4.14 -1.35
N VAL A 33 5.50 -5.45 -1.52
CA VAL A 33 6.65 -6.15 -0.91
C VAL A 33 7.94 -5.93 -1.68
N THR A 34 7.86 -5.98 -3.01
CA THR A 34 9.04 -6.02 -3.90
C THR A 34 9.49 -4.64 -4.34
N HIS A 35 8.55 -3.79 -4.75
CA HIS A 35 8.85 -2.45 -5.29
C HIS A 35 8.87 -1.41 -4.18
N LEU A 36 7.95 -1.49 -3.21
CA LEU A 36 7.89 -0.51 -2.09
C LEU A 36 8.63 -0.96 -0.83
N GLY A 37 9.21 -2.18 -0.82
CA GLY A 37 9.98 -2.70 0.32
C GLY A 37 9.15 -2.89 1.61
N ILE A 38 7.82 -2.91 1.50
CA ILE A 38 6.91 -3.03 2.64
C ILE A 38 6.89 -4.50 3.12
N LYS A 39 7.14 -4.73 4.41
CA LYS A 39 7.10 -6.08 4.99
C LYS A 39 5.74 -6.74 4.76
N LEU A 40 5.73 -8.07 4.61
CA LEU A 40 4.53 -8.87 4.31
C LEU A 40 3.32 -8.53 5.20
N GLY A 41 3.50 -8.42 6.53
CA GLY A 41 2.39 -8.12 7.45
C GLY A 41 1.69 -6.77 7.16
N PRO A 42 2.41 -5.64 7.13
CA PRO A 42 1.86 -4.37 6.64
C PRO A 42 1.35 -4.42 5.19
N ALA A 43 2.04 -5.09 4.27
CA ALA A 43 1.63 -5.18 2.87
C ALA A 43 0.27 -5.86 2.70
N VAL A 44 0.02 -6.97 3.42
CA VAL A 44 -1.29 -7.64 3.44
C VAL A 44 -2.39 -6.69 3.92
N ARG A 45 -2.13 -5.88 4.95
CA ARG A 45 -3.12 -4.93 5.48
C ARG A 45 -3.45 -3.82 4.50
N ILE A 46 -2.44 -3.23 3.86
CA ILE A 46 -2.62 -2.18 2.85
C ILE A 46 -3.37 -2.74 1.63
N TYR A 47 -2.98 -3.92 1.16
CA TYR A 47 -3.66 -4.56 0.02
C TYR A 47 -5.14 -4.85 0.30
N ASN A 48 -5.48 -5.29 1.51
CA ASN A 48 -6.89 -5.48 1.89
C ASN A 48 -7.68 -4.15 1.87
N SER A 49 -7.06 -3.04 2.27
CA SER A 49 -7.69 -1.72 2.13
C SER A 49 -7.90 -1.32 0.66
N ILE A 50 -6.94 -1.64 -0.22
CA ILE A 50 -7.08 -1.41 -1.67
C ILE A 50 -8.27 -2.22 -2.22
N LEU A 51 -8.42 -3.49 -1.84
CA LEU A 51 -9.55 -4.32 -2.28
C LEU A 51 -10.90 -3.74 -1.87
N VAL A 52 -11.02 -3.25 -0.63
CA VAL A 52 -12.25 -2.58 -0.18
C VAL A 52 -12.53 -1.34 -1.00
N ILE A 53 -11.51 -0.50 -1.27
CA ILE A 53 -11.70 0.72 -2.06
C ILE A 53 -12.14 0.38 -3.48
N ARG A 54 -11.54 -0.62 -4.13
CA ARG A 54 -11.95 -1.07 -5.48
C ARG A 54 -13.41 -1.50 -5.51
N ASP A 55 -13.82 -2.32 -4.54
CA ASP A 55 -15.21 -2.80 -4.41
C ASP A 55 -16.21 -1.64 -4.23
N ASN A 56 -15.82 -0.57 -3.51
CA ASN A 56 -16.65 0.61 -3.32
C ASN A 56 -16.69 1.55 -4.54
N ILE A 57 -15.76 1.42 -5.49
CA ILE A 57 -15.75 2.21 -6.74
C ILE A 57 -16.59 1.51 -7.82
N GLU A 58 -16.63 0.18 -7.81
CA GLU A 58 -17.42 -0.62 -8.75
C GLU A 58 -18.90 -0.77 -8.34
N ALA A 59 -19.26 -0.37 -7.11
CA ALA A 59 -20.62 -0.37 -6.56
C ALA A 59 -21.43 0.88 -6.91
#